data_AF-A0A7C6EE82-F1
#
_entry.id   AF-A0A7C6EE82-F1
#
_cell.length_a   1.000
_cell.length_b   1.000
_cell.length_c   1.000
_cell.angle_alpha   90.00
_cell.angle_beta   90.00
_cell.angle_gamma   90.00
#
_symmetry.space_group_name_H-M   'P 1'
#
loop_
_entity.id
_entity.type
_entity.pdbx_description
1 polymer ?
#
loop_
_entity_poly.entity_id
_entity_poly.type
_entity_poly.pdbx_seq_one_letter_code
_entity_poly.pdbx_strand_id
1 'polypeptide(L)'
;MIKRIPNLLRRYRKARGLSQRQAARILGVGSTSMISRWEKGISLPNTLNVFKLAALYRTMADPMFPNLTRMLKDELVKREEQLRQAKCA
;
A
#
# COMPACT_ATOMS: atom_id res chain seq x y z
N MET A 1 -8.65 6.31 18.94
CA MET A 1 -8.41 4.96 18.38
C MET A 1 -7.69 5.12 17.03
N ILE A 2 -6.47 4.60 16.86
CA ILE A 2 -5.74 4.77 15.59
C ILE A 2 -6.40 3.90 14.50
N LYS A 3 -6.97 4.52 13.47
CA LYS A 3 -7.57 3.83 12.32
C LYS A 3 -6.43 3.16 11.53
N ARG A 4 -6.39 1.83 11.54
CA ARG A 4 -5.38 1.05 10.79
C ARG A 4 -5.80 0.88 9.35
N ILE A 5 -4.82 0.83 8.45
CA ILE A 5 -5.01 0.58 7.02
C ILE A 5 -4.64 -0.88 6.72
N PRO A 6 -5.62 -1.78 6.54
CA PRO A 6 -5.34 -3.18 6.24
C PRO A 6 -4.51 -3.31 4.95
N ASN A 7 -3.46 -4.13 5.00
CA ASN A 7 -2.55 -4.36 3.88
C ASN A 7 -1.92 -5.75 3.97
N LEU A 8 -1.19 -6.14 2.92
CA LEU A 8 -0.53 -7.44 2.80
C LEU A 8 1.00 -7.36 2.82
N LEU A 9 1.59 -6.22 3.19
CA LEU A 9 3.04 -5.99 3.11
C LEU A 9 3.85 -7.05 3.86
N ARG A 10 3.38 -7.47 5.04
CA ARG A 10 4.03 -8.53 5.84
C ARG A 10 4.05 -9.87 5.12
N ARG A 11 2.97 -10.21 4.42
CA ARG A 11 2.86 -11.46 3.65
C ARG A 11 3.84 -11.44 2.48
N TYR A 12 3.88 -10.35 1.72
CA TYR A 12 4.84 -10.19 0.62
C TYR A 12 6.30 -10.23 1.10
N ARG A 13 6.63 -9.51 2.18
CA ARG A 13 7.99 -9.57 2.76
C ARG A 13 8.40 -10.99 3.15
N LYS A 14 7.52 -11.71 3.83
CA LYS A 14 7.79 -13.10 4.25
C LYS A 14 7.92 -14.04 3.06
N ALA A 15 7.14 -13.86 2.00
CA ALA A 15 7.26 -14.64 0.76
C ALA A 15 8.61 -14.40 0.05
N ARG A 16 9.28 -13.28 0.32
CA ARG A 16 10.66 -13.02 -0.12
C ARG A 16 11.73 -13.59 0.84
N GLY A 17 11.35 -14.23 1.94
CA GLY A 17 12.28 -14.76 2.95
C GLY A 17 12.97 -13.68 3.79
N LEU A 18 12.45 -12.44 3.80
CA LEU A 18 13.13 -11.30 4.42
C LEU A 18 12.62 -11.05 5.85
N SER A 19 13.52 -10.74 6.78
CA SER A 19 13.19 -10.05 8.03
C SER A 19 12.84 -8.58 7.79
N GLN A 20 12.19 -7.92 8.76
CA GLN A 20 11.93 -6.48 8.66
C GLN A 20 13.24 -5.67 8.57
N ARG A 21 14.30 -6.11 9.27
CA ARG A 21 15.62 -5.46 9.24
C ARG A 21 16.28 -5.58 7.87
N GLN A 22 16.21 -6.75 7.24
CA GLN A 22 16.72 -6.94 5.87
C GLN A 22 15.94 -6.10 4.86
N ALA A 23 14.61 -6.11 4.94
CA ALA A 23 13.78 -5.28 4.08
C ALA A 23 14.10 -3.78 4.25
N ALA A 24 14.26 -3.30 5.48
CA ALA A 24 14.63 -1.92 5.76
C ALA A 24 15.97 -1.54 5.10
N ARG A 25 16.98 -2.41 5.25
CA ARG A 25 18.30 -2.23 4.63
C ARG A 25 18.23 -2.19 3.11
N ILE A 26 17.50 -3.11 2.48
CA ILE A 26 17.37 -3.18 1.01
C ILE A 26 16.61 -1.97 0.45
N LEU A 27 15.55 -1.54 1.15
CA LEU A 27 14.75 -0.38 0.74
C LEU A 27 15.48 0.96 0.98
N GLY A 28 16.60 0.94 1.72
CA GLY A 28 17.32 2.13 2.14
C GLY A 28 16.50 3.02 3.08
N VAL A 29 15.71 2.40 3.98
CA VAL A 29 14.95 3.14 5.01
C VAL A 29 15.64 3.06 6.36
N GLY A 30 15.66 4.19 7.07
CA GLY A 30 16.49 4.38 8.26
C GLY A 30 16.11 3.54 9.47
N SER A 31 14.96 2.86 9.48
CA SER A 31 14.56 2.04 10.63
C SER A 31 13.64 0.88 10.29
N THR A 32 13.89 -0.26 10.96
CA THR A 32 12.99 -1.41 11.04
C THR A 32 11.59 -1.03 11.56
N SER A 33 11.50 0.00 12.42
CA SER A 33 10.21 0.47 12.94
C SER A 33 9.30 1.01 11.84
N MET A 34 9.85 1.61 10.78
CA MET A 34 9.08 2.08 9.62
C MET A 34 8.39 0.91 8.92
N ILE A 35 9.12 -0.18 8.66
CA ILE A 35 8.56 -1.40 8.07
C ILE A 35 7.43 -1.95 8.96
N SER A 36 7.65 -2.01 10.27
CA SER A 36 6.65 -2.47 11.23
C SER A 36 5.39 -1.61 11.23
N ARG A 37 5.51 -0.28 11.14
CA ARG A 37 4.38 0.64 11.07
C ARG A 37 3.58 0.47 9.77
N TRP A 38 4.25 0.32 8.64
CA TRP A 38 3.60 0.04 7.35
C TRP A 38 2.84 -1.29 7.39
N GLU A 39 3.47 -2.36 7.86
CA GLU A 39 2.85 -3.69 7.96
C GLU A 39 1.66 -3.74 8.92
N LYS A 40 1.67 -2.94 9.98
CA LYS A 40 0.55 -2.81 10.92
C LYS A 40 -0.53 -1.84 10.43
N GLY A 41 -0.32 -1.18 9.30
CA GLY A 41 -1.23 -0.18 8.75
C GLY A 41 -1.34 1.08 9.60
N ILE A 42 -0.32 1.38 10.42
CA ILE A 42 -0.29 2.58 11.28
C ILE A 42 0.01 3.84 10.45
N SER A 43 0.77 3.69 9.36
CA SER A 43 1.09 4.75 8.42
C SER A 43 1.27 4.16 7.02
N LEU A 44 1.06 4.96 5.99
CA LEU A 44 1.37 4.57 4.61
C LEU A 44 2.83 4.86 4.26
N PRO A 45 3.46 4.03 3.42
CA PRO A 45 4.68 4.41 2.73
C PRO A 45 4.37 5.55 1.75
N ASN A 46 5.32 6.47 1.57
CA ASN A 46 5.23 7.47 0.50
C ASN A 46 5.35 6.80 -0.88
N THR A 47 5.06 7.55 -1.94
CA THR A 47 5.05 7.06 -3.33
C THR A 47 6.35 6.34 -3.70
N LEU A 48 7.51 6.93 -3.41
CA LEU A 48 8.81 6.30 -3.71
C LEU A 48 8.96 4.94 -3.00
N ASN A 49 8.58 4.86 -1.73
CA ASN A 49 8.65 3.61 -0.98
C ASN A 49 7.63 2.57 -1.47
N VAL A 50 6.45 2.98 -1.97
CA VAL A 50 5.51 2.06 -2.62
C VAL A 50 6.16 1.40 -3.85
N PHE A 51 6.83 2.18 -4.70
CA PHE A 51 7.54 1.61 -5.86
C PHE A 51 8.70 0.71 -5.46
N LYS A 52 9.49 1.10 -4.45
CA LYS A 52 10.55 0.24 -3.91
C LYS A 52 10.01 -1.07 -3.34
N LEU A 53 8.88 -1.03 -2.62
CA LEU A 53 8.21 -2.22 -2.09
C LEU A 53 7.71 -3.12 -3.22
N ALA A 54 7.06 -2.55 -4.24
CA ALA A 54 6.60 -3.27 -5.42
C ALA A 54 7.76 -4.01 -6.11
N ALA A 55 8.88 -3.32 -6.33
CA ALA A 55 10.08 -3.90 -6.91
C ALA A 55 10.68 -5.02 -6.02
N LEU A 56 10.86 -4.77 -4.72
CA LEU A 56 11.41 -5.75 -3.77
C LEU A 56 10.55 -7.01 -3.66
N TYR A 57 9.23 -6.83 -3.67
CA TYR A 57 8.25 -7.89 -3.47
C TYR A 57 7.82 -8.58 -4.76
N ARG A 58 8.28 -8.10 -5.93
CA ARG A 58 7.96 -8.63 -7.26
C ARG A 58 6.45 -8.67 -7.51
N THR A 59 5.78 -7.58 -7.19
CA THR A 59 4.32 -7.41 -7.36
C THR A 59 4.00 -5.97 -7.73
N MET A 60 2.80 -5.73 -8.26
CA MET A 60 2.24 -4.39 -8.42
C MET A 60 1.88 -3.77 -7.05
N ALA A 61 1.57 -2.46 -7.04
CA ALA A 61 1.15 -1.74 -5.84
C ALA A 61 -0.20 -2.22 -5.31
N ASP A 62 -1.19 -2.41 -6.19
CA ASP A 62 -2.58 -2.73 -5.84
C ASP A 62 -2.72 -3.96 -4.93
N PRO A 63 -2.09 -5.12 -5.22
CA PRO A 63 -2.21 -6.31 -4.37
C PRO A 63 -1.61 -6.13 -2.97
N MET A 64 -0.73 -5.15 -2.76
CA MET A 64 -0.19 -4.85 -1.43
C MET A 64 -1.23 -4.18 -0.53
N PHE A 65 -2.22 -3.48 -1.11
CA PHE A 65 -3.22 -2.70 -0.38
C PHE A 65 -4.65 -2.99 -0.89
N PRO A 66 -5.12 -4.25 -0.89
CA PRO A 66 -6.32 -4.65 -1.61
C PRO A 66 -7.59 -3.93 -1.14
N ASN A 67 -7.72 -3.69 0.17
CA ASN A 67 -8.87 -2.96 0.71
C ASN A 67 -8.85 -1.48 0.31
N LEU A 68 -7.68 -0.83 0.37
CA LEU A 68 -7.54 0.56 -0.06
C LEU A 68 -7.82 0.70 -1.56
N THR A 69 -7.25 -0.19 -2.38
CA THR A 69 -7.49 -0.21 -3.82
C THR A 69 -8.96 -0.38 -4.15
N ARG A 70 -9.66 -1.31 -3.50
CA ARG A 70 -11.11 -1.50 -3.72
C ARG A 70 -11.91 -0.25 -3.35
N MET A 71 -11.68 0.30 -2.14
CA MET A 71 -12.39 1.49 -1.69
C MET A 71 -12.19 2.68 -2.64
N LEU A 72 -10.96 2.91 -3.09
CA LEU A 72 -10.65 4.00 -4.03
C LEU A 72 -11.29 3.76 -5.41
N LYS A 73 -11.29 2.52 -5.91
CA LYS A 73 -11.97 2.19 -7.18
C LYS A 73 -13.47 2.47 -7.09
N ASP A 74 -14.12 2.00 -6.03
CA ASP A 74 -15.56 2.22 -5.82
C ASP A 74 -15.90 3.72 -5.73
N GLU A 75 -15.05 4.50 -5.05
CA GLU A 75 -15.21 5.95 -4.92
C GLU A 75 -15.04 6.67 -6.26
N LEU A 76 -14.00 6.32 -7.03
CA LEU A 76 -13.70 6.97 -8.31
C LEU A 76 -14.77 6.67 -9.36
N VAL A 77 -15.24 5.41 -9.44
CA VAL A 77 -16.33 5.01 -10.35
C VAL A 77 -17.59 5.85 -10.09
N LYS A 78 -17.98 6.01 -8.82
CA LYS A 78 -19.14 6.84 -8.46
C LYS A 78 -18.97 8.30 -8.88
N ARG A 79 -17.78 8.87 -8.70
CA ARG A 79 -17.50 10.26 -9.12
C ARG A 79 -17.53 10.41 -10.64
N GLU A 80 -17.01 9.44 -11.39
CA GLU A 80 -17.07 9.42 -12.84
C GLU A 80 -18.52 9.36 -13.36
N GLU A 81 -19.37 8.54 -12.73
CA GLU A 81 -20.79 8.43 -13.06
C GLU A 81 -21.54 9.74 -12.79
N GLN A 82 -21.29 10.37 -11.65
CA GLN A 82 -21.86 11.69 -11.31
C GLN A 82 -21.48 12.75 -12.34
N LEU A 83 -20.20 12.80 -12.73
CA LEU A 83 -19.72 13.71 -13.77
C LEU A 83 -20.34 13.43 -15.13
N ARG A 84 -20.59 12.16 -15.47
CA ARG A 84 -21.27 11.78 -16.72
C ARG A 84 -22.73 12.23 -16.72
N GLN A 85 -23.45 12.02 -15.63
CA GLN A 85 -24.85 12.43 -15.48
C GLN A 85 -25.00 13.95 -15.52
N ALA A 86 -24.11 14.69 -14.85
CA ALA A 86 -24.11 16.15 -14.85
C ALA A 86 -23.78 16.76 -16.22
N LYS A 87 -23.13 16.02 -17.13
CA LYS A 87 -22.85 16.47 -18.51
C LYS A 87 -24.00 16.20 -19.49
N CYS A 88 -24.92 15.30 -19.15
CA CYS A 88 -26.07 14.94 -19.98
C CYS A 88 -27.36 15.67 -19.56
N ALA A 89 -27.33 16.40 -18.45
CA ALA A 89 -28.40 17.27 -17.95
C ALA A 89 -28.12 18.72 -18.39
#